data_AF-A0A0G1JV78-F1
#
_entry.id   AF-A0A0G1JV78-F1
#
_cell.length_a   1.000
_cell.length_b   1.000
_cell.length_c   1.000
_cell.angle_alpha   90.00
_cell.angle_beta   90.00
_cell.angle_gamma   90.00
#
_symmetry.space_group_name_H-M   'P 1'
#
loop_
_entity.id
_entity.type
_entity.pdbx_description
1 polymer ?
#
loop_
_entity_poly.entity_id
_entity_poly.type
_entity_poly.pdbx_seq_one_letter_code
_entity_poly.pdbx_strand_id
1 'polypeptide(L)'
;MIAVKKKIYLDSTVPNYVFNDAYSEKQKVAEFLFQNAKNKEVLMFASPNNLDDARHVAYAVYYSADIIASYNFSHIVRISTITQLQSVNLGLGFRTPEIRSPEELL
;
A
#
# COMPACT_ATOMS: atom_id res chain seq x y z
N MET A 1 9.32 -25.08 -6.41
CA MET A 1 9.43 -23.65 -6.05
C MET A 1 8.40 -23.35 -4.98
N ILE A 2 8.81 -22.86 -3.81
CA ILE A 2 7.89 -22.36 -2.80
C ILE A 2 7.44 -20.98 -3.27
N ALA A 3 6.14 -20.76 -3.49
CA ALA A 3 5.63 -19.45 -3.82
C ALA A 3 5.81 -18.53 -2.62
N VAL A 4 6.70 -17.55 -2.72
CA VAL A 4 6.87 -16.51 -1.69
C VAL A 4 5.62 -15.65 -1.69
N LYS A 5 4.89 -15.64 -0.57
CA LYS A 5 3.72 -14.77 -0.42
C LYS A 5 4.20 -13.31 -0.41
N LYS A 6 3.65 -12.49 -1.31
CA LYS A 6 3.90 -11.04 -1.30
C LYS A 6 3.28 -10.39 -0.05
N LYS A 7 4.01 -9.48 0.57
CA LYS A 7 3.56 -8.66 1.69
C LYS A 7 2.97 -7.35 1.19
N ILE A 8 1.69 -7.11 1.44
CA ILE A 8 0.99 -5.94 0.89
C ILE A 8 0.59 -5.01 2.03
N TYR A 9 0.95 -3.74 1.92
CA TYR A 9 0.46 -2.68 2.79
C TYR A 9 -0.76 -2.01 2.15
N LEU A 10 -1.89 -2.05 2.84
CA LEU A 10 -3.09 -1.31 2.47
C LEU A 10 -3.06 0.05 3.13
N ASP A 11 -3.00 1.10 2.32
CA ASP A 11 -3.21 2.47 2.77
C ASP A 11 -4.62 2.66 3.34
N SER A 12 -4.81 3.59 4.28
CA SER A 12 -6.08 3.86 4.97
C SER A 12 -7.24 4.18 4.02
N THR A 13 -6.93 4.64 2.81
CA THR A 13 -7.92 4.86 1.76
C THR A 13 -8.59 3.59 1.25
N VAL A 14 -7.90 2.44 1.24
CA VAL A 14 -8.45 1.17 0.74
C VAL A 14 -9.52 0.60 1.68
N PRO A 15 -9.27 0.47 3.00
CA PRO A 15 -10.29 0.09 3.98
C PRO A 15 -11.49 1.05 4.04
N ASN A 16 -11.29 2.34 3.79
CA ASN A 16 -12.39 3.31 3.79
C ASN A 16 -13.47 2.96 2.75
N TYR A 17 -13.09 2.35 1.62
CA TYR A 17 -14.03 1.91 0.60
C TYR A 17 -14.78 0.62 0.94
N VAL A 18 -14.35 -0.16 1.94
CA VAL A 18 -15.12 -1.30 2.44
C VAL A 18 -16.41 -0.83 3.13
N PHE A 19 -16.35 0.34 3.77
CA PHE A 19 -17.46 0.88 4.57
C PHE A 19 -18.24 1.98 3.85
N ASN A 20 -17.92 2.27 2.58
CA ASN A 20 -18.55 3.34 1.80
C ASN A 20 -19.20 2.76 0.54
N ASP A 21 -20.53 2.70 0.57
CA ASP A 21 -21.43 2.15 -0.44
C ASP A 21 -21.64 3.09 -1.65
N ALA A 22 -21.10 4.31 -1.62
CA ALA A 22 -21.20 5.26 -2.73
C ALA A 22 -20.36 4.86 -3.97
N TYR A 23 -19.41 3.91 -3.84
CA TYR A 23 -18.48 3.52 -4.92
C TYR A 23 -18.44 1.99 -5.11
N SER A 24 -19.44 1.45 -5.81
CA SER A 24 -19.63 0.00 -5.96
C SER A 24 -18.42 -0.76 -6.50
N GLU A 25 -17.63 -0.17 -7.41
CA GLU A 25 -16.44 -0.83 -7.96
C GLU A 25 -15.25 -0.83 -6.98
N LYS A 26 -14.96 0.31 -6.34
CA LYS A 26 -13.86 0.40 -5.35
C LYS A 26 -14.14 -0.46 -4.11
N GLN A 27 -15.41 -0.54 -3.72
CA GLN A 27 -15.85 -1.43 -2.65
C GLN A 27 -15.54 -2.89 -2.99
N LYS A 28 -15.88 -3.37 -4.20
CA LYS A 28 -15.55 -4.74 -4.63
C LYS A 28 -14.05 -5.02 -4.61
N VAL A 29 -13.23 -4.08 -5.07
CA VAL A 29 -11.76 -4.23 -5.04
C VAL A 29 -11.25 -4.33 -3.61
N ALA A 30 -11.71 -3.43 -2.73
CA ALA A 30 -11.34 -3.45 -1.32
C ALA A 30 -11.77 -4.76 -0.65
N GLU A 31 -13.03 -5.16 -0.80
CA GLU A 31 -13.55 -6.43 -0.28
C GLU A 31 -12.75 -7.64 -0.79
N PHE A 32 -12.41 -7.67 -2.08
CA PHE A 32 -11.57 -8.72 -2.64
C PHE A 32 -10.19 -8.75 -1.98
N LEU A 33 -9.52 -7.60 -1.81
CA LEU A 33 -8.22 -7.53 -1.15
C LEU A 33 -8.29 -8.00 0.31
N PHE A 34 -9.36 -7.65 1.03
CA PHE A 34 -9.61 -8.12 2.39
C PHE A 34 -9.85 -9.63 2.47
N GLN A 35 -10.68 -10.19 1.58
CA GLN A 35 -10.96 -11.63 1.56
C GLN A 35 -9.72 -12.46 1.19
N ASN A 36 -8.90 -11.95 0.27
CA ASN A 36 -7.66 -12.59 -0.16
C ASN A 36 -6.48 -12.37 0.80
N ALA A 37 -6.67 -11.58 1.87
CA ALA A 37 -5.66 -11.38 2.91
C ALA A 37 -5.24 -12.68 3.60
N LYS A 38 -6.07 -13.74 3.59
CA LYS A 38 -5.68 -15.06 4.13
C LYS A 38 -4.53 -15.72 3.36
N ASN A 39 -4.42 -15.42 2.06
CA ASN A 39 -3.41 -16.00 1.18
C ASN A 39 -2.18 -15.11 0.99
N LYS A 40 -2.19 -13.89 1.52
CA LYS A 40 -1.13 -12.87 1.44
C LYS A 40 -0.72 -12.44 2.86
N GLU A 41 0.44 -11.83 3.05
CA GLU A 41 0.71 -11.15 4.34
C GLU A 41 0.24 -9.70 4.19
N VAL A 42 -0.90 -9.37 4.79
CA VAL A 42 -1.47 -8.02 4.67
C VAL A 42 -1.16 -7.22 5.91
N LEU A 43 -0.48 -6.09 5.72
CA LEU A 43 -0.35 -5.04 6.71
C LEU A 43 -1.44 -3.99 6.46
N MET A 44 -2.09 -3.55 7.53
CA MET A 44 -3.02 -2.45 7.47
C MET A 44 -2.66 -1.44 8.54
N PHE A 45 -2.65 -0.16 8.18
CA PHE A 45 -2.46 0.93 9.11
C PHE A 45 -3.56 1.95 8.92
N ALA A 46 -4.34 2.17 9.98
CA ALA A 46 -5.37 3.20 10.02
C ALA A 46 -4.82 4.39 10.79
N SER A 47 -4.48 5.47 10.08
CA SER A 47 -4.20 6.76 10.69
C SER A 47 -5.50 7.58 10.75
N PRO A 48 -5.86 8.20 11.89
CA PRO A 48 -7.01 9.09 11.95
C PRO A 48 -6.85 10.33 11.05
N ASN A 49 -5.60 10.65 10.66
CA ASN A 49 -5.28 11.70 9.71
C ASN A 49 -4.66 11.08 8.46
N ASN A 50 -5.39 11.11 7.34
CA ASN A 50 -4.92 10.72 5.99
C ASN A 50 -3.83 11.65 5.42
N LEU A 51 -3.20 12.49 6.26
CA LEU A 51 -2.38 13.63 5.82
C LEU A 51 -0.88 13.34 5.78
N ASP A 52 -0.42 12.19 6.27
CA ASP A 52 1.01 11.89 6.36
C ASP A 52 1.39 10.69 5.48
N ASP A 53 1.28 10.91 4.18
CA ASP A 53 1.75 10.06 3.09
C ASP A 53 3.15 9.44 3.36
N ALA A 54 4.07 10.23 3.94
CA ALA A 54 5.41 9.79 4.29
C ALA A 54 5.41 8.73 5.40
N ARG A 55 4.49 8.81 6.37
CA ARG A 55 4.33 7.81 7.43
C ARG A 55 3.86 6.46 6.88
N HIS A 56 2.93 6.48 5.92
CA HIS A 56 2.47 5.24 5.27
C HIS A 56 3.64 4.54 4.54
N VAL A 57 4.47 5.31 3.83
CA VAL A 57 5.70 4.81 3.21
C VAL A 57 6.68 4.28 4.25
N ALA A 58 6.95 5.04 5.33
CA ALA A 58 7.89 4.62 6.37
C ALA A 58 7.45 3.32 7.05
N TYR A 59 6.16 3.16 7.35
CA TYR A 59 5.61 1.92 7.90
C TYR A 59 5.79 0.75 6.93
N ALA A 60 5.42 0.92 5.67
CA ALA A 60 5.57 -0.11 4.66
C ALA A 60 7.04 -0.53 4.47
N VAL A 61 7.97 0.43 4.49
CA VAL A 61 9.41 0.18 4.44
C VAL A 61 9.89 -0.59 5.66
N TYR A 62 9.55 -0.12 6.87
CA TYR A 62 9.97 -0.74 8.13
C TYR A 62 9.51 -2.20 8.26
N TYR A 63 8.27 -2.48 7.87
CA TYR A 63 7.74 -3.85 7.89
C TYR A 63 8.08 -4.67 6.63
N SER A 64 8.96 -4.17 5.76
CA SER A 64 9.42 -4.85 4.55
C SER A 64 8.28 -5.25 3.60
N ALA A 65 7.30 -4.37 3.42
CA ALA A 65 6.23 -4.59 2.45
C ALA A 65 6.78 -4.70 1.02
N ASP A 66 6.16 -5.59 0.24
CA ASP A 66 6.41 -5.73 -1.19
C ASP A 66 5.78 -4.58 -1.99
N ILE A 67 4.54 -4.25 -1.61
CA ILE A 67 3.66 -3.33 -2.33
C ILE A 67 2.91 -2.45 -1.33
N ILE A 68 2.73 -1.19 -1.67
CA ILE A 68 1.76 -0.27 -1.08
C ILE A 68 0.58 -0.15 -2.06
N ALA A 69 -0.63 -0.49 -1.62
CA ALA A 69 -1.87 -0.31 -2.35
C ALA A 69 -2.60 0.95 -1.85
N SER A 70 -2.87 1.92 -2.72
CA SER A 70 -3.53 3.17 -2.34
C SER A 70 -4.25 3.86 -3.49
N TYR A 71 -5.29 4.61 -3.14
CA TYR A 71 -6.01 5.50 -4.05
C TYR A 71 -5.50 6.95 -4.05
N ASN A 72 -4.57 7.33 -3.16
CA ASN A 72 -4.31 8.75 -2.85
C ASN A 72 -2.85 9.22 -3.03
N PHE A 73 -1.92 8.38 -3.50
CA PHE A 73 -0.50 8.77 -3.61
C PHE A 73 -0.11 9.68 -4.78
N SER A 74 -1.01 10.55 -5.25
CA SER A 74 -0.72 11.46 -6.37
C SER A 74 0.57 12.29 -6.19
N HIS A 75 0.98 12.56 -4.95
CA HIS A 75 2.22 13.28 -4.62
C HIS A 75 3.47 12.38 -4.49
N ILE A 76 3.34 11.14 -3.98
CA ILE A 76 4.47 10.21 -3.84
C ILE A 76 4.81 9.52 -5.16
N VAL A 77 3.84 9.26 -6.04
CA VAL A 77 4.08 8.54 -7.31
C VAL A 77 4.89 9.34 -8.35
N ARG A 78 5.26 10.59 -8.06
CA ARG A 78 6.17 11.37 -8.92
C ARG A 78 7.53 10.68 -8.99
N ILE A 79 8.06 10.52 -10.20
CA ILE A 79 9.35 9.83 -10.45
C ILE A 79 10.47 10.42 -9.58
N SER A 80 10.54 11.75 -9.46
CA SER A 80 11.54 12.43 -8.62
C SER A 80 11.44 12.03 -7.14
N THR A 81 10.22 11.94 -6.61
CA THR A 81 9.97 11.52 -5.23
C THR A 81 10.34 10.06 -5.02
N ILE A 82 9.96 9.16 -5.94
CA ILE A 82 10.32 7.74 -5.89
C ILE A 82 11.84 7.56 -5.89
N THR A 83 12.56 8.23 -6.79
CA THR A 83 14.02 8.15 -6.88
C THR A 83 14.70 8.62 -5.60
N GLN A 84 14.20 9.71 -4.98
CA GLN A 84 14.72 10.19 -3.70
C GLN A 84 14.46 9.17 -2.57
N LEU A 85 13.24 8.64 -2.48
CA LEU A 85 12.89 7.61 -1.50
C LEU A 85 13.76 6.36 -1.65
N GLN A 86 13.98 5.89 -2.88
CA GLN A 86 14.86 4.78 -3.17
C GLN A 86 16.30 5.03 -2.73
N SER A 87 16.82 6.23 -2.99
CA SER A 87 18.18 6.60 -2.62
C SER A 87 18.36 6.62 -1.10
N VAL A 88 17.40 7.20 -0.37
CA VAL A 88 17.41 7.25 1.10
C VAL A 88 17.27 5.85 1.70
N ASN A 89 16.28 5.07 1.25
CA ASN A 89 16.06 3.72 1.75
C ASN A 89 17.27 2.83 1.50
N LEU A 90 17.88 2.89 0.31
CA LEU A 90 19.09 2.14 -0.01
C LEU A 90 20.24 2.51 0.93
N GLY A 91 20.45 3.80 1.20
CA GLY A 91 21.48 4.26 2.15
C GLY A 91 21.26 3.76 3.59
N LEU A 92 20.01 3.44 3.95
CA LEU A 92 19.62 2.89 5.24
C LEU A 92 19.50 1.35 5.25
N GLY A 93 19.79 0.67 4.14
CA GLY A 93 19.67 -0.78 4.01
C GLY A 93 18.23 -1.29 3.84
N PHE A 94 17.28 -0.41 3.55
CA PHE A 94 15.90 -0.75 3.32
C PHE A 94 15.54 -0.88 1.83
N ARG A 95 14.59 -1.77 1.57
CA ARG A 95 13.91 -1.90 0.27
C ARG A 95 12.80 -0.85 0.17
N THR A 96 12.63 -0.26 -1.01
CA THR A 96 11.48 0.62 -1.29
C THR A 96 10.33 -0.20 -1.85
N PRO A 97 9.13 -0.16 -1.24
CA PRO A 97 7.96 -0.84 -1.78
C PRO A 97 7.49 -0.23 -3.09
N GLU A 98 6.94 -1.07 -3.97
CA GLU A 98 6.24 -0.59 -5.16
C GLU A 98 4.93 0.06 -4.74
N ILE A 99 4.59 1.19 -5.34
CA ILE A 99 3.28 1.83 -5.13
C ILE A 99 2.40 1.47 -6.33
N ARG A 100 1.23 0.92 -6.04
CA ARG A 100 0.25 0.45 -7.04
C ARG A 100 -1.15 0.90 -6.65
N SER A 101 -2.00 1.07 -7.65
CA SER A 101 -3.44 1.15 -7.42
C SER A 101 -3.98 -0.21 -6.93
N PRO A 102 -5.02 -0.23 -6.09
CA PRO A 102 -5.65 -1.48 -5.65
C PRO A 102 -6.12 -2.37 -6.80
N GLU A 103 -6.54 -1.77 -7.92
CA GLU A 103 -6.97 -2.45 -9.14
C GLU A 103 -5.85 -3.28 -9.79
N GLU A 104 -4.60 -2.82 -9.72
CA GLU A 104 -3.43 -3.55 -10.26
C GLU A 104 -3.08 -4.82 -9.46
N LEU A 105 -3.77 -5.07 -8.33
CA LEU A 105 -3.51 -6.20 -7.43
C LEU A 105 -4.56 -7.32 -7.51
N LEU A 106 -5.61 -7.11 -8.32
CA LEU A 106 -6.61 -8.11 -8.70
C LEU A 106 -6.03 -9.10 -9.70
#